data_AF-A0A2E5GKI8-F1
#
_entry.id   AF-A0A2E5GKI8-F1
#
_cell.length_a   1.000
_cell.length_b   1.000
_cell.length_c   1.000
_cell.angle_alpha   90.00
_cell.angle_beta   90.00
_cell.angle_gamma   90.00
#
_symmetry.space_group_name_H-M   'P 1'
#
loop_
_entity.id
_entity.type
_entity.pdbx_description
1 polymer ?
#
loop_
_entity_poly.entity_id
_entity_poly.type
_entity_poly.pdbx_seq_one_letter_code
_entity_poly.pdbx_strand_id
1 'polypeptide(L)'
;MLHPKVVQDLHSIRFRNVGFKRKPVLYPQAERQFNRFLINAIGHNVFVISTGLGLDVYYSSTQDYSQFIKKNLWLFKPANDVVAEKHFVATLHGPEVLDYFNMVVDSLITHPQLFLSCCKKFMQYYKDAGVKTRLLQLLYSTFEAHLQELISQERSPYTGRIKKMLNESEISEFRYFDEVDRLAYQSKNARNFN
;
A
#
# COMPACT_ATOMS: atom_id res chain seq x y z
N MET A 1 -5.71 -18.51 -0.32
CA MET A 1 -6.91 -17.72 0.03
C MET A 1 -6.52 -16.71 1.10
N LEU A 2 -6.88 -15.43 0.95
CA LEU A 2 -6.56 -14.38 1.92
C LEU A 2 -7.36 -14.60 3.21
N HIS A 3 -6.71 -14.48 4.37
CA HIS A 3 -7.36 -14.73 5.66
C HIS A 3 -8.43 -13.66 5.96
N PRO A 4 -9.71 -14.00 6.17
CA PRO A 4 -10.82 -13.04 6.28
C PRO A 4 -10.60 -11.94 7.33
N LYS A 5 -9.96 -12.30 8.45
CA LYS A 5 -9.65 -11.32 9.53
C LYS A 5 -8.67 -10.22 9.10
N VAL A 6 -7.69 -10.54 8.25
CA VAL A 6 -6.69 -9.55 7.79
C VAL A 6 -7.37 -8.48 6.91
N VAL A 7 -8.38 -8.88 6.16
CA VAL A 7 -9.13 -7.99 5.27
C VAL A 7 -10.12 -7.14 6.06
N GLN A 8 -10.75 -7.67 7.11
CA GLN A 8 -11.68 -6.90 7.95
C GLN A 8 -11.00 -5.75 8.70
N ASP A 9 -9.79 -5.99 9.20
CA ASP A 9 -8.99 -5.00 9.91
C ASP A 9 -8.20 -4.09 8.95
N LEU A 10 -8.52 -4.07 7.66
CA LEU A 10 -7.81 -3.26 6.66
C LEU A 10 -8.43 -1.87 6.55
N HIS A 11 -7.58 -0.85 6.53
CA HIS A 11 -7.99 0.55 6.41
C HIS A 11 -7.17 1.22 5.31
N SER A 12 -7.80 2.15 4.61
CA SER A 12 -7.07 3.09 3.75
C SER A 12 -7.53 4.53 3.95
N ILE A 13 -6.57 5.44 3.84
CA ILE A 13 -6.80 6.88 3.84
C ILE A 13 -6.04 7.46 2.67
N ARG A 14 -6.75 8.21 1.86
CA ARG A 14 -6.20 8.81 0.68
C ARG A 14 -6.32 10.31 0.74
N PHE A 15 -5.21 10.98 0.48
CA PHE A 15 -5.12 12.41 0.35
C PHE A 15 -4.93 12.77 -1.12
N ARG A 16 -5.81 13.61 -1.65
CA ARG A 16 -5.71 14.15 -3.00
C ARG A 16 -5.62 15.66 -2.91
N ASN A 17 -4.77 16.26 -3.74
CA ASN A 17 -4.75 17.70 -3.90
C ASN A 17 -6.02 18.14 -4.64
N VAL A 18 -6.65 19.23 -4.20
CA VAL A 18 -7.82 19.77 -4.88
C VAL A 18 -7.37 20.51 -6.15
N GLY A 19 -7.93 20.12 -7.30
CA GLY A 19 -7.58 20.63 -8.62
C GLY A 19 -6.36 19.94 -9.26
N PHE A 20 -6.10 20.24 -10.53
CA PHE A 20 -4.96 19.69 -11.27
C PHE A 20 -3.66 20.42 -10.88
N LYS A 21 -3.18 20.21 -9.66
CA LYS A 21 -1.88 20.70 -9.22
C LYS A 21 -0.86 19.57 -9.29
N ARG A 22 0.21 19.77 -10.07
CA ARG A 22 1.34 18.83 -10.22
C ARG A 22 2.19 18.65 -8.95
N LYS A 23 1.83 19.29 -7.84
CA LYS A 23 2.55 19.15 -6.58
C LYS A 23 2.16 17.84 -5.91
N PRO A 24 3.11 17.06 -5.36
CA PRO A 24 2.79 15.90 -4.54
C PRO A 24 2.22 16.35 -3.18
N VAL A 25 1.42 15.50 -2.53
CA VAL A 25 0.92 15.75 -1.16
C VAL A 25 2.10 15.78 -0.16
N LEU A 26 3.05 14.86 -0.35
CA LEU A 26 4.34 14.83 0.36
C LEU A 26 5.46 14.56 -0.63
N TYR A 27 6.58 15.27 -0.49
CA TYR A 27 7.81 14.94 -1.22
C TYR A 27 8.46 13.66 -0.66
N PRO A 28 9.34 12.97 -1.42
CA PRO A 28 9.86 11.64 -1.03
C PRO A 28 10.51 11.55 0.34
N GLN A 29 11.18 12.61 0.82
CA GLN A 29 11.76 12.62 2.17
C GLN A 29 10.67 12.70 3.26
N ALA A 30 9.68 13.57 3.07
CA ALA A 30 8.56 13.71 3.99
C ALA A 30 7.67 12.47 4.00
N GLU A 31 7.44 11.83 2.85
CA GLU A 31 6.73 10.53 2.75
C GLU A 31 7.41 9.46 3.61
N ARG A 32 8.74 9.33 3.54
CA ARG A 32 9.51 8.38 4.36
C ARG A 32 9.43 8.70 5.85
N GLN A 33 9.53 9.97 6.21
CA GLN A 33 9.41 10.41 7.61
C GLN A 33 8.00 10.15 8.15
N PHE A 34 6.97 10.41 7.35
CA PHE A 34 5.58 10.17 7.72
C PHE A 34 5.30 8.67 7.89
N ASN A 35 5.79 7.82 6.97
CA ASN A 35 5.70 6.37 7.10
C ASN A 35 6.35 5.88 8.42
N ARG A 36 7.56 6.36 8.73
CA ARG A 36 8.26 6.00 9.98
C ARG A 36 7.50 6.48 11.22
N PHE A 37 6.96 7.69 11.18
CA PHE A 37 6.14 8.23 12.26
C PHE A 37 4.90 7.36 12.51
N LEU A 38 4.17 6.98 11.45
CA LEU A 38 3.00 6.12 11.58
C LEU A 38 3.38 4.74 12.11
N ILE A 39 4.48 4.14 11.63
CA ILE A 39 4.97 2.85 12.14
C ILE A 39 5.22 2.92 13.65
N ASN A 40 5.85 4.00 14.12
CA ASN A 40 6.12 4.19 15.55
C ASN A 40 4.85 4.45 16.38
N ALA A 41 3.84 5.09 15.79
CA ALA A 41 2.64 5.51 16.50
C ALA A 41 1.54 4.44 16.54
N ILE A 42 1.36 3.68 15.45
CA ILE A 42 0.24 2.74 15.28
C ILE A 42 0.69 1.33 14.89
N GLY A 43 1.99 1.06 14.89
CA GLY A 43 2.58 -0.26 14.68
C GLY A 43 3.06 -0.54 13.25
N HIS A 44 3.69 -1.70 13.05
CA HIS A 44 4.40 -2.02 11.81
C HIS A 44 3.52 -2.32 10.59
N ASN A 45 2.22 -2.58 10.77
CA ASN A 45 1.30 -2.84 9.66
C ASN A 45 0.80 -1.52 9.06
N VAL A 46 1.72 -0.72 8.55
CA VAL A 46 1.46 0.53 7.84
C VAL A 46 2.25 0.54 6.54
N PHE A 47 1.61 1.06 5.49
CA PHE A 47 2.23 1.30 4.21
C PHE A 47 1.77 2.65 3.66
N VAL A 48 2.73 3.52 3.34
CA VAL A 48 2.49 4.83 2.75
C VAL A 48 3.11 4.89 1.37
N ILE A 49 2.33 5.32 0.39
CA ILE A 49 2.80 5.50 -0.98
C ILE A 49 2.20 6.75 -1.61
N SER A 50 3.05 7.64 -2.15
CA SER A 50 2.56 8.64 -3.10
C SER A 50 2.44 8.04 -4.49
N THR A 51 1.23 8.05 -5.02
CA THR A 51 0.89 7.79 -6.43
C THR A 51 0.79 9.15 -7.10
N GLY A 52 1.18 9.38 -8.35
CA GLY A 52 1.17 10.74 -8.94
C GLY A 52 -0.17 11.52 -8.86
N LEU A 53 -1.24 10.84 -8.44
CA LEU A 53 -2.56 11.36 -8.15
C LEU A 53 -2.74 11.86 -6.70
N GLY A 54 -1.88 11.47 -5.74
CA GLY A 54 -1.92 11.90 -4.34
C GLY A 54 -1.07 11.03 -3.38
N LEU A 55 -1.53 10.89 -2.14
CA LEU A 55 -0.87 10.09 -1.10
C LEU A 55 -1.85 9.08 -0.52
N ASP A 56 -1.43 7.82 -0.50
CA ASP A 56 -2.25 6.71 -0.05
C ASP A 56 -1.58 6.09 1.18
N VAL A 57 -2.36 5.95 2.24
CA VAL A 57 -1.96 5.32 3.49
C VAL A 57 -2.83 4.08 3.68
N TYR A 58 -2.19 2.93 3.83
CA TYR A 58 -2.84 1.66 4.14
C TYR A 58 -2.35 1.23 5.51
N TYR A 59 -3.24 0.72 6.35
CA TYR A 59 -2.86 0.13 7.62
C TYR A 59 -3.79 -1.01 8.01
N SER A 60 -3.29 -1.95 8.81
CA SER A 60 -4.12 -3.02 9.37
C SER A 60 -4.15 -2.93 10.90
N SER A 61 -5.35 -2.76 11.45
CA SER A 61 -5.60 -2.50 12.87
C SER A 61 -7.07 -2.77 13.20
N THR A 62 -7.36 -3.24 14.41
CA THR A 62 -8.74 -3.32 14.93
C THR A 62 -9.28 -1.94 15.33
N GLN A 63 -8.41 -0.93 15.44
CA GLN A 63 -8.75 0.45 15.75
C GLN A 63 -8.64 1.34 14.51
N ASP A 64 -9.65 2.20 14.29
CA ASP A 64 -9.61 3.24 13.26
C ASP A 64 -8.70 4.41 13.68
N TYR A 65 -7.59 4.58 12.97
CA TYR A 65 -6.64 5.68 13.15
C TYR A 65 -6.86 6.83 12.16
N SER A 66 -8.00 6.86 11.46
CA SER A 66 -8.21 7.82 10.36
C SER A 66 -8.11 9.27 10.77
N GLN A 67 -8.69 9.64 11.91
CA GLN A 67 -8.57 11.01 12.42
C GLN A 67 -7.16 11.33 12.89
N PHE A 68 -6.46 10.38 13.50
CA PHE A 68 -5.07 10.54 13.91
C PHE A 68 -4.16 10.80 12.70
N ILE A 69 -4.26 9.99 11.65
CA ILE A 69 -3.45 10.12 10.44
C ILE A 69 -3.74 11.45 9.73
N LYS A 70 -5.03 11.80 9.55
CA LYS A 70 -5.45 13.08 8.95
C LYS A 70 -4.88 14.28 9.72
N LYS A 71 -4.96 14.24 11.05
CA LYS A 71 -4.44 15.29 11.94
C LYS A 71 -2.93 15.30 12.08
N ASN A 72 -2.16 14.32 11.61
CA ASN A 72 -0.71 14.36 11.75
C ASN A 72 0.02 14.53 10.42
N LEU A 73 -0.66 14.37 9.28
CA LEU A 73 -0.08 14.58 7.95
C LEU A 73 0.54 15.98 7.80
N TRP A 74 -0.08 17.02 8.38
CA TRP A 74 0.38 18.40 8.23
C TRP A 74 1.76 18.66 8.86
N LEU A 75 2.17 17.87 9.85
CA LEU A 75 3.51 17.96 10.46
C LEU A 75 4.64 17.67 9.45
N PHE A 76 4.31 16.99 8.36
CA PHE A 76 5.26 16.57 7.33
C PHE A 76 5.17 17.44 6.07
N LYS A 77 4.31 18.47 6.06
CA LYS A 77 4.24 19.42 4.96
C LYS A 77 5.27 20.54 5.11
N PRO A 78 5.84 21.05 4.01
CA PRO A 78 6.69 22.25 4.06
C PRO A 78 5.92 23.43 4.68
N ALA A 79 6.60 24.26 5.48
CA ALA A 79 6.00 25.42 6.16
C ALA A 79 5.24 26.38 5.20
N ASN A 80 5.68 26.44 3.94
CA ASN A 80 5.09 27.29 2.90
C ASN A 80 3.81 26.69 2.26
N ASP A 81 3.53 25.41 2.47
CA ASP A 81 2.31 24.72 1.98
C ASP A 81 1.23 24.58 3.08
N VAL A 82 1.46 25.13 4.28
CA VAL A 82 0.55 25.05 5.44
C VAL A 82 -0.71 25.91 5.26
N VAL A 83 -0.64 26.92 4.39
CA VAL A 83 -1.74 27.86 4.18
C VAL A 83 -2.75 27.29 3.16
N ALA A 84 -3.79 26.65 3.66
CA ALA A 84 -5.08 26.44 2.99
C ALA A 84 -5.20 25.35 1.89
N GLU A 85 -4.34 24.32 1.84
CA GLU A 85 -4.63 23.18 0.97
C GLU A 85 -5.72 22.28 1.58
N LYS A 86 -6.97 22.49 1.12
CA LYS A 86 -8.03 21.50 1.27
C LYS A 86 -7.61 20.27 0.50
N HIS A 87 -7.52 19.12 1.17
CA HIS A 87 -7.37 17.84 0.51
C HIS A 87 -8.74 17.20 0.39
N PHE A 88 -9.00 16.53 -0.73
CA PHE A 88 -10.05 15.52 -0.73
C PHE A 88 -9.50 14.30 0.01
N VAL A 89 -10.21 13.90 1.06
CA VAL A 89 -9.83 12.76 1.90
C VAL A 89 -10.89 11.68 1.81
N ALA A 90 -10.52 10.55 1.23
CA ALA A 90 -11.34 9.34 1.26
C ALA A 90 -10.82 8.40 2.34
N THR A 91 -11.72 7.74 3.04
CA THR A 91 -11.41 6.72 4.04
C THR A 91 -12.26 5.50 3.72
N LEU A 92 -11.61 4.33 3.63
CA LEU A 92 -12.26 3.06 3.35
C LEU A 92 -11.81 2.02 4.36
N HIS A 93 -12.64 1.01 4.55
CA HIS A 93 -12.46 -0.04 5.55
C HIS A 93 -12.79 -1.40 4.96
N GLY A 94 -12.15 -2.44 5.48
CA GLY A 94 -12.48 -3.81 5.14
C GLY A 94 -12.10 -4.18 3.69
N PRO A 95 -12.88 -5.09 3.07
CA PRO A 95 -12.65 -5.55 1.69
C PRO A 95 -12.61 -4.43 0.64
N GLU A 96 -13.39 -3.37 0.84
CA GLU A 96 -13.48 -2.23 -0.11
C GLU A 96 -12.13 -1.56 -0.35
N VAL A 97 -11.19 -1.70 0.58
CA VAL A 97 -9.83 -1.16 0.43
C VAL A 97 -9.10 -1.80 -0.76
N LEU A 98 -9.27 -3.11 -0.99
CA LEU A 98 -8.59 -3.82 -2.08
C LEU A 98 -9.26 -3.53 -3.42
N ASP A 99 -10.59 -3.46 -3.47
CA ASP A 99 -11.34 -3.07 -4.67
C ASP A 99 -10.95 -1.66 -5.10
N TYR A 100 -10.86 -0.75 -4.12
CA TYR A 100 -10.42 0.62 -4.38
C TYR A 100 -8.94 0.71 -4.75
N PHE A 101 -8.09 -0.15 -4.20
CA PHE A 101 -6.69 -0.25 -4.61
C PHE A 101 -6.59 -0.61 -6.10
N ASN A 102 -7.34 -1.61 -6.57
CA ASN A 102 -7.37 -1.99 -7.99
C ASN A 102 -7.95 -0.90 -8.90
N MET A 103 -9.03 -0.24 -8.48
CA MET A 103 -9.59 0.92 -9.20
C MET A 103 -8.54 2.01 -9.45
N VAL A 104 -7.56 2.13 -8.56
CA VAL A 104 -6.53 3.17 -8.65
C VAL A 104 -5.45 2.80 -9.61
N VAL A 105 -5.02 1.55 -9.55
CA VAL A 105 -4.14 0.98 -10.56
C VAL A 105 -4.78 1.18 -11.94
N ASP A 106 -6.08 0.93 -12.08
CA ASP A 106 -6.82 1.18 -13.32
C ASP A 106 -6.85 2.66 -13.71
N SER A 107 -7.09 3.57 -12.77
CA SER A 107 -7.08 5.02 -13.05
C SER A 107 -5.73 5.50 -13.60
N LEU A 108 -4.63 4.88 -13.14
CA LEU A 108 -3.28 5.22 -13.56
C LEU A 108 -2.99 4.75 -15.00
N ILE A 109 -3.67 3.72 -15.52
CA ILE A 109 -3.50 3.21 -16.90
C ILE A 109 -3.68 4.32 -17.93
N THR A 110 -4.64 5.23 -17.70
CA THR A 110 -4.90 6.39 -18.57
C THR A 110 -3.75 7.42 -18.59
N HIS A 111 -2.78 7.26 -17.68
CA HIS A 111 -1.57 8.06 -17.57
C HIS A 111 -0.31 7.17 -17.60
N PRO A 112 0.10 6.65 -18.78
CA PRO A 112 1.10 5.57 -18.89
C PRO A 112 2.40 5.79 -18.12
N GLN A 113 2.94 7.01 -18.14
CA GLN A 113 4.19 7.32 -17.43
C GLN A 113 4.01 7.32 -15.91
N LEU A 114 2.87 7.81 -15.41
CA LEU A 114 2.54 7.76 -13.98
C LEU A 114 2.30 6.32 -13.54
N PHE A 115 1.61 5.52 -14.37
CA PHE A 115 1.44 4.09 -14.14
C PHE A 115 2.79 3.38 -13.99
N LEU A 116 3.68 3.50 -14.99
CA LEU A 116 5.00 2.88 -14.95
C LEU A 116 5.82 3.33 -13.73
N SER A 117 5.76 4.62 -13.39
CA SER A 117 6.43 5.16 -12.20
C SER A 117 5.87 4.56 -10.91
N CYS A 118 4.56 4.43 -10.79
CA CYS A 118 3.91 3.81 -9.63
C CYS A 118 4.25 2.31 -9.52
N CYS A 119 4.22 1.57 -10.63
CA CYS A 119 4.64 0.17 -10.64
C CYS A 119 6.08 0.01 -10.16
N LYS A 120 7.00 0.83 -10.69
CA LYS A 120 8.41 0.85 -10.25
C LYS A 120 8.54 1.15 -8.77
N LYS A 121 7.87 2.21 -8.30
CA LYS A 121 7.94 2.62 -6.91
C LYS A 121 7.43 1.52 -5.98
N PHE A 122 6.31 0.90 -6.31
CA PHE A 122 5.73 -0.12 -5.43
C PHE A 122 6.54 -1.42 -5.43
N MET A 123 6.99 -1.90 -6.60
CA MET A 123 7.86 -3.08 -6.69
C MET A 123 9.20 -2.84 -6.00
N GLN A 124 9.81 -1.66 -6.18
CA GLN A 124 11.05 -1.31 -5.51
C GLN A 124 10.87 -1.21 -3.99
N TYR A 125 9.78 -0.59 -3.53
CA TYR A 125 9.47 -0.55 -2.10
C TYR A 125 9.31 -1.95 -1.53
N TYR A 126 8.58 -2.83 -2.23
CA TYR A 126 8.44 -4.21 -1.82
C TYR A 126 9.81 -4.87 -1.74
N LYS A 127 10.66 -4.75 -2.77
CA LYS A 127 12.00 -5.34 -2.80
C LYS A 127 12.90 -4.86 -1.65
N ASP A 128 12.90 -3.56 -1.37
CA ASP A 128 13.78 -2.93 -0.39
C ASP A 128 13.27 -3.04 1.06
N ALA A 129 12.03 -3.49 1.26
CA ALA A 129 11.48 -3.66 2.59
C ALA A 129 12.21 -4.77 3.35
N GLY A 130 12.99 -4.38 4.38
CA GLY A 130 13.73 -5.34 5.21
C GLY A 130 12.84 -6.34 5.96
N VAL A 131 11.57 -6.01 6.19
CA VAL A 131 10.55 -6.92 6.72
C VAL A 131 9.29 -6.81 5.88
N LYS A 132 8.84 -7.93 5.30
CA LYS A 132 7.57 -8.00 4.56
C LYS A 132 6.43 -8.25 5.53
N THR A 133 5.80 -7.18 5.98
CA THR A 133 4.63 -7.28 6.87
C THR A 133 3.46 -7.94 6.14
N ARG A 134 2.54 -8.54 6.89
CA ARG A 134 1.33 -9.16 6.33
C ARG A 134 0.55 -8.19 5.45
N LEU A 135 0.44 -6.94 5.87
CA LEU A 135 -0.17 -5.88 5.06
C LEU A 135 0.56 -5.67 3.75
N LEU A 136 1.89 -5.51 3.79
CA LEU A 136 2.68 -5.24 2.58
C LEU A 136 2.59 -6.41 1.59
N GLN A 137 2.65 -7.64 2.08
CA GLN A 137 2.50 -8.83 1.25
C GLN A 137 1.10 -8.95 0.66
N LEU A 138 0.06 -8.64 1.45
CA LEU A 138 -1.32 -8.59 0.96
C LEU A 138 -1.43 -7.58 -0.20
N LEU A 139 -1.05 -6.33 0.02
CA LEU A 139 -1.13 -5.27 -1.01
C LEU A 139 -0.31 -5.62 -2.25
N TYR A 140 0.88 -6.20 -2.06
CA TYR A 140 1.72 -6.62 -3.18
C TYR A 140 1.10 -7.77 -3.97
N SER A 141 0.57 -8.79 -3.30
CA SER A 141 -0.09 -9.91 -3.97
C SER A 141 -1.34 -9.46 -4.74
N THR A 142 -2.13 -8.55 -4.18
CA THR A 142 -3.28 -7.94 -4.86
C THR A 142 -2.83 -7.16 -6.10
N PHE A 143 -1.78 -6.34 -5.97
CA PHE A 143 -1.22 -5.59 -7.08
C PHE A 143 -0.66 -6.48 -8.19
N GLU A 144 0.11 -7.51 -7.83
CA GLU A 144 0.70 -8.44 -8.78
C GLU A 144 -0.38 -9.19 -9.55
N ALA A 145 -1.38 -9.74 -8.86
CA ALA A 145 -2.50 -10.43 -9.49
C ALA A 145 -3.26 -9.50 -10.45
N HIS A 146 -3.59 -8.29 -10.01
CA HIS A 146 -4.27 -7.29 -10.85
C HIS A 146 -3.42 -6.87 -12.06
N LEU A 147 -2.11 -6.72 -11.87
CA LEU A 147 -1.20 -6.35 -12.95
C LEU A 147 -1.05 -7.47 -13.99
N GLN A 148 -1.01 -8.74 -13.55
CA GLN A 148 -1.01 -9.89 -14.43
C GLN A 148 -2.31 -9.99 -15.24
N GLU A 149 -3.46 -9.69 -14.63
CA GLU A 149 -4.75 -9.60 -15.31
C GLU A 149 -4.75 -8.48 -16.37
N LEU A 150 -4.30 -7.28 -16.03
CA LEU A 150 -4.22 -6.17 -16.98
C LEU A 150 -3.28 -6.47 -18.16
N ILE A 151 -2.22 -7.24 -17.91
CA ILE A 151 -1.29 -7.68 -18.93
C ILE A 151 -1.92 -8.74 -19.85
N SER A 152 -2.68 -9.70 -19.29
CA SER A 152 -3.33 -10.75 -20.09
C SER A 152 -4.47 -10.19 -20.95
N GLN A 153 -5.13 -9.13 -20.48
CA GLN A 153 -6.18 -8.41 -21.21
C GLN A 153 -5.63 -7.36 -22.20
N GLU A 154 -4.31 -7.23 -22.36
CA GLU A 154 -3.67 -6.20 -23.19
C GLU A 154 -4.01 -4.74 -22.83
N ARG A 155 -4.44 -4.51 -21.58
CA ARG A 155 -4.85 -3.19 -21.07
C ARG A 155 -3.71 -2.41 -20.40
N SER A 156 -2.61 -3.09 -20.05
CA SER A 156 -1.44 -2.47 -19.42
C SER A 156 -0.57 -1.73 -20.45
N PRO A 157 -0.24 -0.44 -20.25
CA PRO A 157 0.83 0.20 -21.01
C PRO A 157 2.19 -0.36 -20.57
N TYR A 158 3.20 -0.25 -21.44
CA TYR A 158 4.58 -0.70 -21.16
C TYR A 158 4.72 -2.17 -20.73
N THR A 159 3.83 -3.06 -21.18
CA THR A 159 3.78 -4.48 -20.81
C THR A 159 5.14 -5.17 -20.81
N GLY A 160 5.98 -4.98 -21.85
CA GLY A 160 7.30 -5.62 -21.90
C GLY A 160 8.22 -5.20 -20.76
N ARG A 161 8.22 -3.92 -20.37
CA ARG A 161 9.03 -3.43 -19.23
C ARG A 161 8.49 -3.94 -17.90
N ILE A 162 7.17 -3.97 -17.74
CA ILE A 162 6.52 -4.42 -16.51
C ILE A 162 6.71 -5.92 -16.31
N LYS A 163 6.54 -6.73 -17.36
CA LYS A 163 6.83 -8.17 -17.32
C LYS A 163 8.28 -8.43 -16.92
N LYS A 164 9.23 -7.69 -17.51
CA LYS A 164 10.64 -7.81 -17.13
C LYS A 164 10.86 -7.53 -15.64
N MET A 165 10.24 -6.46 -15.11
CA MET A 165 10.33 -6.14 -13.69
C MET A 165 9.70 -7.22 -12.80
N LEU A 166 8.53 -7.75 -13.16
CA LEU A 166 7.89 -8.85 -12.43
C LEU A 166 8.77 -10.10 -12.39
N ASN A 167 9.38 -10.47 -13.52
CA ASN A 167 10.27 -11.63 -13.58
C ASN A 167 11.57 -11.40 -12.79
N GLU A 168 12.13 -10.19 -12.85
CA GLU A 168 13.29 -9.80 -12.01
C GLU A 168 12.94 -9.70 -10.53
N SER A 169 11.65 -9.64 -10.21
CA SER A 169 11.18 -9.64 -8.82
C SER A 169 11.22 -11.03 -8.22
N GLU A 170 11.18 -12.12 -9.03
CA GLU A 170 11.01 -13.54 -8.64
C GLU A 170 11.07 -13.78 -7.13
N ILE A 171 9.91 -13.55 -6.49
CA ILE A 171 9.71 -13.64 -5.05
C ILE A 171 9.43 -15.11 -4.74
N SER A 172 10.45 -15.83 -4.32
CA SER A 172 10.35 -17.21 -3.81
C SER A 172 9.70 -17.28 -2.40
N GLU A 173 8.64 -16.53 -2.12
CA GLU A 173 8.08 -16.41 -0.75
C GLU A 173 6.63 -16.90 -0.59
N PHE A 174 5.96 -17.36 -1.65
CA PHE A 174 4.59 -17.88 -1.50
C PHE A 174 4.49 -19.20 -0.71
N ARG A 175 5.62 -19.87 -0.40
CA ARG A 175 5.64 -21.05 0.48
C ARG A 175 5.73 -20.74 1.98
N TYR A 176 6.06 -19.51 2.37
CA TYR A 176 6.32 -19.18 3.78
C TYR A 176 5.05 -18.95 4.60
N PHE A 177 3.95 -18.57 3.94
CA PHE A 177 2.68 -18.27 4.59
C PHE A 177 2.02 -19.48 5.24
N ASP A 178 2.07 -20.64 4.58
CA ASP A 178 1.50 -21.86 5.14
C ASP A 178 2.36 -22.42 6.28
N GLU A 179 3.67 -22.20 6.26
CA GLU A 179 4.58 -22.73 7.28
C GLU A 179 4.54 -21.91 8.58
N VAL A 180 4.52 -20.58 8.52
CA VAL A 180 4.48 -19.75 9.74
C VAL A 180 3.14 -19.87 10.47
N ASP A 181 2.02 -19.91 9.75
CA ASP A 181 0.71 -20.11 10.37
C ASP A 181 0.54 -21.55 10.86
N ARG A 182 1.12 -22.56 10.18
CA ARG A 182 1.21 -23.94 10.72
C ARG A 182 2.06 -24.01 11.98
N LEU A 183 3.23 -23.37 12.02
CA LEU A 183 4.12 -23.37 13.17
C LEU A 183 3.50 -22.63 14.37
N ALA A 184 2.81 -21.52 14.12
CA ALA A 184 2.07 -20.79 15.14
C ALA A 184 0.88 -21.60 15.67
N TYR A 185 0.19 -22.36 14.81
CA TYR A 185 -0.90 -23.27 15.20
C TYR A 185 -0.38 -24.48 16.00
N GLN A 186 0.73 -25.09 15.57
CA GLN A 186 1.39 -26.18 16.29
C GLN A 186 1.93 -25.75 17.65
N SER A 187 2.52 -24.55 17.75
CA SER A 187 2.99 -24.01 19.03
C SER A 187 1.85 -23.71 20.01
N LYS A 188 0.69 -23.26 19.53
CA LYS A 188 -0.49 -23.06 20.38
C LYS A 188 -1.06 -24.39 20.88
N ASN A 189 -1.10 -25.41 20.04
CA ASN A 189 -1.59 -26.73 20.45
C ASN A 189 -0.62 -27.45 21.40
N ALA A 190 0.69 -27.25 21.23
CA ALA A 190 1.71 -27.81 22.13
C ALA A 190 1.65 -27.22 23.56
N ARG A 191 1.12 -26.00 23.73
CA ARG A 191 0.92 -25.38 25.06
C ARG A 191 -0.32 -25.87 25.80
N ASN A 192 -1.22 -26.59 25.13
CA ASN A 192 -2.42 -27.16 25.73
C ASN A 192 -2.23 -28.63 26.18
N PHE A 193 -1.00 -29.14 26.14
CA PHE A 193 -0.63 -30.51 26.54
C PHE A 193 0.30 -30.57 27.77
N ASN A 194 0.45 -29.47 28.51
CA ASN A 194 1.10 -29.46 29.83
C ASN A 194 0.14 -28.94 30.90
#